data_AF-A0A956NXA7-F1
#
_entry.id   AF-A0A956NXA7-F1
#
_cell.length_a   1.000
_cell.length_b   1.000
_cell.length_c   1.000
_cell.angle_alpha   90.00
_cell.angle_beta   90.00
_cell.angle_gamma   90.00
#
_symmetry.space_group_name_H-M   'P 1'
#
loop_
_entity.id
_entity.type
_entity.pdbx_description
1 polymer ?
#
loop_
_entity_poly.entity_id
_entity_poly.type
_entity_poly.pdbx_seq_one_letter_code
_entity_poly.pdbx_strand_id
1 'polypeptide(L)'
;KKRTNIIGALYGKMLFALDCFEQNINSNIFYHWCKCTLIPSLKTKCVIVMDLSKDKARHCFARAQYESCARVGKQMGRGKISTPRMDGE
;
A
#
# COMPACT_ATOMS: atom_id res chain seq x y z
N LYS A 1 13.08 26.91 6.77
CA LYS A 1 11.80 26.39 7.32
C LYS A 1 11.75 24.89 7.05
N LYS A 2 11.83 24.03 8.08
CA LYS A 2 11.68 22.57 7.88
C LYS A 2 10.21 22.27 7.61
N ARG A 3 9.91 21.48 6.57
CA ARG A 3 8.55 21.06 6.21
C ARG A 3 8.41 19.59 6.58
N THR A 4 7.38 19.26 7.33
CA THR A 4 6.99 17.87 7.60
C THR A 4 5.81 17.53 6.70
N ASN A 5 5.97 16.48 5.90
CA ASN A 5 4.90 15.90 5.10
C ASN A 5 4.30 14.72 5.84
N ILE A 6 3.00 14.50 5.68
CA ILE A 6 2.26 13.48 6.44
C ILE A 6 1.46 12.64 5.46
N ILE A 7 1.43 11.33 5.67
CA ILE A 7 0.48 10.42 5.02
C ILE A 7 -0.42 9.83 6.12
N GLY A 8 -1.73 9.89 5.91
CA GLY A 8 -2.68 9.32 6.84
C GLY A 8 -3.87 8.68 6.12
N ALA A 9 -4.49 7.69 6.77
CA ALA A 9 -5.74 7.10 6.34
C ALA A 9 -6.82 7.24 7.41
N LEU A 10 -7.98 7.71 6.94
CA LEU A 10 -9.17 7.95 7.75
C LEU A 10 -10.26 6.94 7.39
N TYR A 11 -11.00 6.50 8.39
CA TYR A 11 -12.24 5.75 8.22
C TYR A 11 -13.33 6.40 9.08
N GLY A 12 -14.38 6.93 8.45
CA GLY A 12 -15.33 7.81 9.12
C GLY A 12 -14.65 9.07 9.67
N LYS A 13 -14.62 9.22 10.99
CA LYS A 13 -13.92 10.31 11.69
C LYS A 13 -12.65 9.86 12.41
N MET A 14 -12.21 8.61 12.19
CA MET A 14 -11.08 8.01 12.91
C MET A 14 -9.86 7.89 12.01
N LEU A 15 -8.74 8.45 12.47
CA LEU A 15 -7.42 8.27 11.86
C LEU A 15 -6.83 6.96 12.38
N PHE A 16 -6.59 6.00 11.49
CA PHE A 16 -6.17 4.65 11.90
C PHE A 16 -4.79 4.24 11.38
N ALA A 17 -4.24 4.98 10.41
CA ALA A 17 -2.85 4.87 9.97
C ALA A 17 -2.30 6.27 9.72
N LEU A 18 -1.10 6.57 10.22
CA LEU A 18 -0.47 7.88 10.15
C LEU A 18 1.04 7.71 10.16
N ASP A 19 1.76 8.38 9.26
CA ASP A 19 3.21 8.52 9.32
C ASP A 19 3.66 9.92 8.88
N CYS A 20 4.75 10.39 9.49
CA CYS A 20 5.35 11.70 9.26
C CYS A 20 6.72 11.58 8.59
N PHE A 21 7.02 12.47 7.64
CA PHE A 21 8.23 12.46 6.84
C PHE A 21 8.85 13.86 6.75
N GLU A 22 10.16 13.98 7.00
CA GLU A 22 10.90 15.23 6.80
C GLU A 22 11.23 15.51 5.32
N GLN A 23 10.97 14.54 4.44
CA GLN A 23 11.22 14.60 3.00
C GLN A 23 9.90 14.58 2.20
N ASN A 24 9.99 14.92 0.91
CA ASN A 24 8.83 14.82 0.02
C ASN A 24 8.41 13.36 -0.18
N ILE A 25 7.10 13.14 -0.15
CA ILE A 25 6.51 11.81 -0.37
C ILE A 25 6.65 11.47 -1.85
N ASN A 26 7.45 10.45 -2.15
CA ASN A 26 7.59 9.88 -3.48
C ASN A 26 6.94 8.49 -3.55
N SER A 27 6.95 7.89 -4.73
CA SER A 27 6.34 6.57 -4.96
C SER A 27 6.91 5.46 -4.07
N ASN A 28 8.20 5.52 -3.71
CA ASN A 28 8.82 4.49 -2.85
C ASN A 28 8.36 4.62 -1.40
N ILE A 29 8.32 5.86 -0.87
CA ILE A 29 7.80 6.14 0.48
C ILE A 29 6.34 5.72 0.57
N PHE A 30 5.54 6.12 -0.43
CA PHE A 30 4.14 5.75 -0.49
C PHE A 30 3.93 4.23 -0.56
N TYR A 31 4.70 3.54 -1.41
CA TYR A 31 4.69 2.08 -1.51
C TYR A 31 4.99 1.39 -0.16
N HIS A 32 6.06 1.80 0.52
CA HIS A 32 6.43 1.24 1.81
C HIS A 32 5.36 1.51 2.88
N TRP A 33 4.83 2.73 2.91
CA TRP A 33 3.74 3.09 3.81
C TRP A 33 2.50 2.22 3.57
N CYS A 34 2.11 2.01 2.31
CA CYS A 34 1.01 1.11 1.99
C CYS A 34 1.27 -0.32 2.50
N LYS A 35 2.44 -0.88 2.19
CA LYS A 35 2.79 -2.27 2.50
C LYS A 35 2.90 -2.53 4.00
N CYS A 36 3.52 -1.61 4.74
CA CYS A 36 3.90 -1.82 6.14
C CYS A 36 2.93 -1.19 7.14
N THR A 37 2.24 -0.11 6.79
CA THR A 37 1.37 0.63 7.73
C THR A 37 -0.10 0.50 7.33
N LEU A 38 -0.46 0.88 6.10
CA LEU A 38 -1.87 0.96 5.69
C LEU A 38 -2.52 -0.42 5.63
N ILE A 39 -2.01 -1.31 4.77
CA ILE A 39 -2.63 -2.60 4.48
C ILE A 39 -2.74 -3.50 5.72
N PRO A 40 -1.70 -3.63 6.57
CA PRO A 40 -1.83 -4.41 7.81
C PRO A 40 -2.86 -3.85 8.79
N SER A 41 -3.16 -2.55 8.72
CA SER A 41 -4.17 -1.92 9.56
C SER A 41 -5.61 -2.15 9.06
N LEU A 42 -5.79 -2.70 7.85
CA LEU A 42 -7.09 -3.02 7.28
C LEU A 42 -7.58 -4.36 7.82
N LYS A 43 -8.67 -4.35 8.58
CA LYS A 43 -9.24 -5.55 9.21
C LYS A 43 -10.15 -6.36 8.28
N THR A 44 -10.71 -5.73 7.25
CA THR A 44 -11.72 -6.32 6.36
C THR A 44 -11.54 -5.79 4.92
N LYS A 45 -12.29 -6.38 3.98
CA LYS A 45 -12.41 -5.84 2.62
C LYS A 45 -12.94 -4.40 2.72
N CYS A 46 -12.23 -3.46 2.12
CA CYS A 46 -12.57 -2.04 2.13
C CYS A 46 -12.23 -1.39 0.79
N VAL A 47 -12.83 -0.23 0.54
CA VAL A 47 -12.54 0.62 -0.61
C VAL A 47 -11.63 1.75 -0.13
N ILE A 48 -10.49 1.93 -0.80
CA ILE A 48 -9.58 3.04 -0.53
C ILE A 48 -9.80 4.10 -1.59
N VAL A 49 -10.11 5.30 -1.14
CA VAL A 49 -10.24 6.49 -1.98
C VAL A 49 -9.01 7.36 -1.74
N MET A 50 -8.34 7.76 -2.81
CA MET A 50 -7.12 8.55 -2.74
C MET A 50 -7.00 9.45 -3.96
N ASP A 51 -6.58 10.70 -3.75
CA ASP A 51 -6.32 11.66 -4.81
C ASP A 51 -4.83 11.65 -5.17
N LEU A 52 -4.48 10.90 -6.20
CA LEU A 52 -3.15 10.79 -6.77
C LEU A 52 -3.30 10.58 -8.28
N SER A 53 -2.25 10.90 -9.06
CA SER A 53 -2.18 10.50 -10.46
C SER A 53 -2.45 8.99 -10.59
N LYS A 54 -3.52 8.61 -11.32
CA LYS A 54 -4.11 7.26 -11.34
C LYS A 54 -3.06 6.15 -11.51
N ASP A 55 -2.08 6.35 -12.38
CA ASP A 55 -1.13 5.30 -12.75
C ASP A 55 -0.12 4.97 -11.64
N LYS A 56 0.38 5.99 -10.94
CA LYS A 56 1.36 5.80 -9.86
C LYS A 56 0.75 5.17 -8.62
N ALA A 57 -0.45 5.60 -8.24
CA ALA A 57 -1.10 5.12 -7.03
C ALA A 57 -1.56 3.66 -7.16
N ARG A 58 -2.20 3.33 -8.30
CA ARG A 58 -2.70 1.98 -8.56
C ARG A 58 -1.57 0.96 -8.57
N HIS A 59 -0.47 1.24 -9.28
CA HIS A 59 0.66 0.33 -9.36
C HIS A 59 1.32 0.11 -8.00
N CYS A 60 1.61 1.18 -7.26
CA CYS A 60 2.21 1.07 -5.93
C CYS A 60 1.32 0.31 -4.94
N PHE A 61 0.02 0.61 -4.92
CA PHE A 61 -0.90 -0.02 -3.99
C PHE A 61 -1.14 -1.50 -4.31
N ALA A 62 -1.37 -1.85 -5.58
CA ALA A 62 -1.59 -3.24 -6.00
C ALA A 62 -0.36 -4.11 -5.67
N ARG A 63 0.85 -3.61 -5.96
CA ARG A 63 2.09 -4.29 -5.59
C ARG A 63 2.23 -4.45 -4.08
N ALA A 64 1.98 -3.38 -3.31
CA ALA A 64 2.05 -3.42 -1.86
C ALA A 64 1.07 -4.43 -1.26
N GLN A 65 -0.15 -4.50 -1.80
CA GLN A 65 -1.18 -5.46 -1.38
C GLN A 65 -0.74 -6.89 -1.63
N TYR A 66 -0.27 -7.20 -2.84
CA TYR A 66 0.25 -8.54 -3.16
C TYR A 66 1.37 -8.96 -2.21
N GLU A 67 2.37 -8.10 -2.02
CA GLU A 67 3.53 -8.40 -1.17
C GLU A 67 3.22 -8.39 0.34
N SER A 68 2.23 -7.63 0.80
CA SER A 68 1.81 -7.60 2.20
C SER A 68 0.94 -8.81 2.55
N CYS A 69 -0.05 -9.15 1.71
CA CYS A 69 -0.90 -10.33 1.89
C CYS A 69 -0.14 -11.66 1.69
N ALA A 70 0.94 -11.68 0.90
CA ALA A 70 1.82 -12.85 0.78
C ALA A 70 2.45 -13.28 2.13
N ARG A 71 2.51 -12.40 3.14
CA ARG A 71 2.92 -12.76 4.51
C ARG A 71 1.85 -13.56 5.26
N VAL A 72 0.58 -13.41 4.92
CA VAL A 72 -0.53 -14.20 5.50
C VAL A 72 -0.63 -15.57 4.81
N GLY A 73 -0.25 -15.68 3.54
CA GLY A 73 -0.29 -16.93 2.77
C GLY A 73 0.84 -17.92 3.06
N LYS A 74 1.93 -17.52 3.72
CA LYS A 74 3.10 -18.41 3.95
C LYS A 74 2.89 -19.44 5.07
N GLN A 75 1.69 -19.53 5.64
CA GLN A 75 1.29 -20.61 6.54
C GLN A 75 0.42 -21.70 5.89
N MET A 76 0.14 -21.61 4.58
CA MET A 76 -0.44 -22.73 3.83
C MET A 76 0.48 -23.14 2.69
N GLY A 77 1.04 -24.36 2.82
CA GLY A 77 1.41 -25.27 1.73
C GLY A 77 2.27 -24.73 0.59
N ARG A 78 3.43 -25.34 0.38
CA ARG A 78 4.21 -25.23 -0.87
C ARG A 78 3.34 -25.58 -2.09
N GLY A 79 2.70 -24.59 -2.69
CA GLY A 79 2.09 -24.65 -4.02
C GLY A 79 2.75 -23.58 -4.89
N LYS A 80 3.35 -23.99 -6.03
CA LYS A 80 3.98 -23.07 -6.98
C LYS A 80 2.93 -22.07 -7.50
N ILE A 81 3.07 -20.79 -7.15
CA ILE A 81 2.29 -19.72 -7.79
C ILE A 81 3.06 -19.31 -9.05
N SER A 82 2.53 -19.69 -10.20
CA SER A 82 2.97 -19.19 -11.50
C SER A 82 2.58 -17.72 -11.64
N THR A 83 3.56 -16.84 -11.86
CA THR A 83 3.32 -15.45 -12.25
C THR A 83 2.68 -15.42 -13.64
N PRO A 84 1.57 -14.70 -13.87
CA PRO A 84 1.13 -14.44 -15.22
C PRO A 84 2.16 -13.51 -15.90
N ARG A 85 2.72 -13.97 -17.03
CA ARG A 85 3.41 -13.10 -17.97
C ARG A 85 2.36 -12.17 -18.58
N MET A 86 2.57 -10.87 -18.44
CA MET A 86 1.89 -9.89 -19.26
C MET A 86 2.69 -9.83 -20.57
N ASP A 87 2.24 -10.57 -21.58
CA ASP A 87 2.76 -10.42 -22.93
C ASP A 87 2.25 -9.09 -23.47
N GLY A 88 3.18 -8.19 -23.80
CA GLY A 88 2.88 -6.93 -24.47
C GLY A 88 2.80 -7.17 -25.98
N GLU A 89 1.71 -6.72 -26.58
CA GLU A 89 1.67 -6.30 -27.98
C GLU A 89 2.12 -4.84 -28.10
#